data_AF-A0A528V5P0-F1
#
_entry.id   AF-A0A528V5P0-F1
#
_cell.length_a   1.000
_cell.length_b   1.000
_cell.length_c   1.000
_cell.angle_alpha   90.00
_cell.angle_beta   90.00
_cell.angle_gamma   90.00
#
_symmetry.space_group_name_H-M   'P 1'
#
loop_
_entity.id
_entity.type
_entity.pdbx_description
1 polymer ?
#
loop_
_entity_poly.entity_id
_entity_poly.type
_entity_poly.pdbx_seq_one_letter_code
_entity_poly.pdbx_strand_id
1 'polypeptide(L)'
;TVARRHNVLIIEDDVYRPLADNPPPSLASLEPELTVHIGALSKCLAPGLRLGFVIAPRAIAGQVAAALRINCWSISPLTALIGARLIEEGSAARIIEAQKQELRQRQAILTEIL
;
A
#
# COMPACT_ATOMS: atom_id res chain seq x y z
N THR A 1 -13.45 -2.12 18.50
CA THR A 1 -14.16 -1.45 17.38
C THR A 1 -15.48 -2.16 17.06
N VAL A 2 -16.33 -1.58 16.21
CA VAL A 2 -17.53 -2.28 15.66
C VAL A 2 -17.12 -3.58 14.97
N ALA A 3 -16.02 -3.56 14.21
CA ALA A 3 -15.45 -4.75 13.59
C ALA A 3 -15.17 -5.87 14.60
N ARG A 4 -14.53 -5.55 15.73
CA ARG A 4 -14.29 -6.51 16.81
C ARG A 4 -15.57 -7.03 17.47
N ARG A 5 -16.56 -6.16 17.72
CA ARG A 5 -17.85 -6.55 18.31
C ARG A 5 -18.61 -7.54 17.44
N HIS A 6 -18.51 -7.40 16.12
CA HIS A 6 -19.25 -8.21 15.16
C HIS A 6 -18.37 -9.26 14.45
N ASN A 7 -17.11 -9.42 14.86
CA ASN A 7 -16.12 -10.30 14.24
C ASN A 7 -16.02 -10.12 12.71
N VAL A 8 -15.97 -8.87 12.26
CA VAL A 8 -15.90 -8.52 10.83
C VAL A 8 -14.45 -8.32 10.41
N LEU A 9 -14.06 -8.97 9.32
CA LEU A 9 -12.76 -8.77 8.69
C LEU A 9 -12.72 -7.42 7.98
N ILE A 10 -11.66 -6.66 8.21
CA ILE A 10 -11.37 -5.37 7.58
C ILE A 10 -10.41 -5.61 6.41
N ILE A 11 -10.76 -5.12 5.23
CA ILE A 11 -9.84 -5.01 4.09
C ILE A 11 -9.42 -3.55 3.99
N GLU A 12 -8.17 -3.26 4.31
CA GLU A 12 -7.57 -1.93 4.26
C GLU A 12 -6.75 -1.79 2.96
N ASP A 13 -7.25 -1.00 2.02
CA ASP A 13 -6.52 -0.63 0.79
C ASP A 13 -5.78 0.70 1.00
N ASP A 14 -4.47 0.62 1.25
CA ASP A 14 -3.64 1.75 1.63
C ASP A 14 -2.55 2.05 0.58
N VAL A 15 -2.83 1.79 -0.69
CA VAL A 15 -1.86 1.99 -1.80
C VAL A 15 -1.40 3.44 -1.99
N TYR A 16 -2.15 4.42 -1.47
CA TYR A 16 -1.80 5.85 -1.50
C TYR A 16 -1.20 6.35 -0.18
N ARG A 17 -1.12 5.52 0.88
CA ARG A 17 -0.57 5.91 2.19
C ARG A 17 0.74 6.70 2.10
N PRO A 18 1.73 6.28 1.28
CA PRO A 18 3.02 6.97 1.25
C PRO A 18 2.94 8.40 0.72
N LEU A 19 1.87 8.76 0.00
CA LEU A 19 1.65 10.09 -0.56
C LEU A 19 0.89 11.02 0.39
N ALA A 20 0.36 10.52 1.51
CA ALA A 20 -0.25 11.35 2.54
C ALA A 20 0.82 12.04 3.40
N ASP A 21 0.62 13.31 3.76
CA ASP A 21 1.55 14.06 4.61
C ASP A 21 1.50 13.64 6.08
N ASN A 22 0.30 13.36 6.59
CA ASN A 22 0.11 12.86 7.95
C ASN A 22 -1.01 11.82 7.96
N PRO A 23 -0.78 10.61 7.42
CA PRO A 23 -1.80 9.57 7.40
C PRO A 23 -2.15 9.16 8.84
N PRO A 24 -3.44 8.94 9.15
CA PRO A 24 -3.83 8.40 10.45
C PRO A 24 -3.22 7.01 10.67
N PRO A 25 -3.14 6.51 11.92
CA PRO A 25 -2.73 5.13 12.18
C PRO A 25 -3.52 4.15 11.30
N SER A 26 -2.83 3.17 10.70
CA SER A 26 -3.51 2.17 9.88
C SER A 26 -4.43 1.31 10.73
N LEU A 27 -5.54 0.85 10.17
CA LEU A 27 -6.43 -0.13 10.81
C LEU A 27 -5.66 -1.41 11.14
N ALA A 28 -4.69 -1.81 10.33
CA ALA A 28 -3.81 -2.93 10.64
C ALA A 28 -2.92 -2.72 11.87
N SER A 29 -2.60 -1.48 12.23
CA SER A 29 -1.91 -1.17 13.49
C SER A 29 -2.85 -1.18 14.70
N LEU A 30 -4.12 -0.82 14.50
CA LEU A 30 -5.13 -0.70 15.57
C LEU A 30 -5.83 -2.03 15.88
N GLU A 31 -6.08 -2.84 14.84
CA GLU A 31 -6.85 -4.08 14.86
C GLU A 31 -6.12 -5.18 14.03
N PRO A 32 -4.89 -5.57 14.41
CA PRO A 32 -4.04 -6.47 13.61
C PRO A 32 -4.61 -7.88 13.43
N GLU A 33 -5.46 -8.35 14.35
CA GLU A 33 -6.09 -9.68 14.28
C GLU A 33 -7.27 -9.72 13.30
N LEU A 34 -7.80 -8.56 12.92
CA LEU A 34 -9.01 -8.42 12.10
C LEU A 34 -8.78 -7.68 10.79
N THR A 35 -7.55 -7.26 10.48
CA THR A 35 -7.27 -6.42 9.31
C THR A 35 -6.33 -7.08 8.34
N VAL A 36 -6.75 -7.17 7.08
CA VAL A 36 -5.89 -7.43 5.92
C VAL A 36 -5.49 -6.08 5.32
N HIS A 37 -4.20 -5.77 5.36
CA HIS A 37 -3.64 -4.54 4.79
C HIS A 37 -3.06 -4.80 3.41
N ILE A 38 -3.40 -3.94 2.46
CA ILE A 38 -2.96 -4.01 1.06
C ILE A 38 -2.12 -2.77 0.74
N GLY A 39 -0.89 -2.99 0.29
CA GLY A 39 0.02 -1.95 -0.15
C GLY A 39 0.57 -2.22 -1.54
N ALA A 40 1.03 -1.17 -2.23
CA ALA A 40 1.64 -1.29 -3.55
C ALA A 40 2.63 -0.17 -3.85
N LEU A 41 3.57 -0.46 -4.75
CA LEU A 41 4.55 0.52 -5.25
C LEU A 41 4.06 1.25 -6.51
N SER A 42 2.99 0.76 -7.15
CA SER A 42 2.51 1.31 -8.43
C SER A 42 2.02 2.75 -8.35
N LYS A 43 1.54 3.18 -7.19
CA LYS A 43 0.91 4.50 -7.02
C LYS A 43 1.85 5.55 -6.42
N CYS A 44 2.87 5.11 -5.69
CA CYS A 44 3.81 6.00 -5.00
C CYS A 44 5.20 6.04 -5.65
N LEU A 45 5.60 5.00 -6.40
CA LEU A 45 6.91 4.93 -7.05
C LEU A 45 6.81 4.93 -8.58
N ALA A 46 6.27 3.85 -9.15
CA ALA A 46 6.23 3.70 -10.60
C ALA A 46 5.13 2.70 -11.00
N PRO A 47 4.16 3.10 -11.85
CA PRO A 47 3.08 2.22 -12.31
C PRO A 47 3.58 0.91 -12.93
N GLY A 48 4.71 0.97 -13.64
CA GLY A 48 5.34 -0.17 -14.33
C GLY A 48 5.93 -1.25 -13.43
N LEU A 49 6.16 -1.00 -12.13
CA LEU A 49 6.67 -2.03 -11.21
C LEU A 49 5.68 -3.15 -10.98
N ARG A 50 4.37 -2.84 -11.03
CA ARG A 50 3.26 -3.78 -10.81
C ARG A 50 3.46 -4.65 -9.55
N LEU A 51 4.07 -4.07 -8.51
CA LEU A 51 4.42 -4.75 -7.27
C LEU A 51 3.47 -4.31 -6.15
N GLY A 52 2.80 -5.29 -5.56
CA GLY A 52 1.94 -5.14 -4.38
C GLY A 52 2.25 -6.20 -3.35
N PHE A 53 1.80 -5.97 -2.12
CA PHE A 53 1.95 -6.89 -1.00
C PHE A 53 0.71 -6.85 -0.11
N VAL A 54 0.53 -7.93 0.65
CA VAL A 54 -0.56 -8.08 1.60
C VAL A 54 0.01 -8.47 2.95
N ILE A 55 -0.43 -7.79 4.01
CA ILE A 55 -0.19 -8.18 5.40
C ILE A 55 -1.53 -8.67 5.93
N ALA A 56 -1.59 -9.93 6.37
CA ALA A 56 -2.84 -10.56 6.80
C ALA A 56 -2.73 -11.11 8.23
N PRO A 57 -3.84 -11.24 8.98
CA PRO A 57 -3.84 -11.88 10.29
C PRO A 57 -3.34 -13.32 10.19
N ARG A 58 -2.57 -13.76 11.20
CA ARG A 58 -1.94 -15.10 11.21
C ARG A 58 -2.93 -16.23 10.94
N ALA A 59 -4.15 -16.12 11.47
CA ALA A 59 -5.20 -17.13 11.31
C ALA A 59 -5.62 -17.36 9.85
N ILE A 60 -5.53 -16.33 8.99
CA ILE A 60 -5.96 -16.40 7.59
C ILE A 60 -4.84 -16.19 6.57
N ALA A 61 -3.61 -15.89 7.01
CA ALA A 61 -2.47 -15.63 6.14
C ALA A 61 -2.21 -16.76 5.13
N GLY A 62 -2.38 -18.03 5.53
CA GLY A 62 -2.27 -19.18 4.62
C GLY A 62 -3.34 -19.20 3.53
N GLN A 63 -4.59 -18.84 3.86
CA GLN A 63 -5.70 -18.76 2.92
C GLN A 63 -5.50 -17.60 1.93
N VAL A 64 -5.04 -16.45 2.42
CA VAL A 64 -4.69 -15.28 1.59
C VAL A 64 -3.55 -15.65 0.62
N ALA A 65 -2.49 -16.28 1.12
CA ALA A 65 -1.37 -16.71 0.26
C ALA A 65 -1.80 -17.73 -0.80
N ALA A 66 -2.69 -18.67 -0.45
CA ALA A 66 -3.26 -19.61 -1.41
C ALA A 66 -4.10 -18.90 -2.49
N ALA A 67 -4.97 -17.97 -2.09
CA ALA A 67 -5.76 -17.17 -3.02
C ALA A 67 -4.88 -16.34 -3.97
N LEU A 68 -3.81 -15.72 -3.45
CA LEU A 68 -2.85 -14.97 -4.27
C LEU A 68 -2.15 -15.87 -5.30
N ARG A 69 -1.72 -17.08 -4.92
CA ARG A 69 -1.08 -18.03 -5.86
C ARG A 69 -2.01 -18.47 -7.00
N ILE A 70 -3.31 -18.57 -6.74
CA ILE A 70 -4.30 -18.95 -7.76
C ILE A 70 -4.52 -17.80 -8.76
N ASN A 71 -4.54 -16.56 -8.27
CA ASN A 71 -4.85 -15.39 -9.09
C ASN A 71 -3.62 -14.70 -9.71
N CYS A 72 -2.44 -14.96 -9.15
CA CYS A 72 -1.16 -14.40 -9.60
C CYS A 72 -0.13 -15.53 -9.63
N TRP A 73 0.17 -16.01 -10.84
CA TRP A 73 1.10 -17.11 -11.06
C TRP A 73 2.50 -16.79 -10.52
N SER A 74 2.97 -15.57 -10.73
CA SER A 74 4.24 -15.08 -10.19
C SER A 74 4.38 -13.58 -10.36
N ILE A 75 5.12 -12.96 -9.44
CA ILE A 75 5.63 -11.58 -9.60
C ILE A 75 6.95 -11.67 -10.36
N SER A 76 7.21 -10.72 -11.26
CA SER A 76 8.51 -10.64 -11.96
C SER A 76 9.64 -10.44 -10.92
N PRO A 77 10.62 -11.36 -10.84
CA PRO A 77 11.74 -11.21 -9.91
C PRO A 77 12.53 -9.93 -10.17
N LEU A 78 12.61 -9.48 -11.42
CA LEU A 78 13.27 -8.24 -11.79
C LEU A 78 12.56 -7.02 -11.21
N THR A 79 11.23 -6.93 -11.29
CA THR A 79 10.50 -5.78 -10.74
C THR A 79 10.51 -5.80 -9.21
N ALA A 80 10.48 -6.98 -8.59
CA ALA A 80 10.67 -7.13 -7.16
C ALA A 80 12.06 -6.64 -6.72
N LEU A 81 13.12 -7.02 -7.42
CA LEU A 81 14.49 -6.58 -7.13
C LEU A 81 14.64 -5.06 -7.31
N ILE A 82 14.13 -4.49 -8.39
CA ILE A 82 14.16 -3.03 -8.61
C ILE A 82 13.43 -2.31 -7.47
N GLY A 83 12.23 -2.78 -7.10
CA GLY A 83 11.46 -2.22 -5.99
C GLY A 83 12.23 -2.27 -4.66
N ALA A 84 12.83 -3.42 -4.33
CA ALA A 84 13.64 -3.59 -3.13
C ALA A 84 14.83 -2.62 -3.10
N ARG A 85 15.60 -2.55 -4.20
CA ARG A 85 16.77 -1.66 -4.31
C ARG A 85 16.40 -0.20 -4.18
N LEU A 86 15.30 0.24 -4.82
CA LEU A 86 14.81 1.60 -4.67
C LEU A 86 14.50 1.94 -3.21
N ILE A 87 13.94 1.01 -2.45
CA ILE A 87 13.62 1.20 -1.03
C ILE A 87 14.90 1.22 -0.20
N GLU A 88 15.77 0.22 -0.34
CA GLU A 88 17.00 0.06 0.44
C GLU A 88 18.00 1.22 0.23
N GLU A 89 18.08 1.76 -0.99
CA GLU A 89 18.96 2.89 -1.34
C GLU A 89 18.36 4.27 -1.00
N GLY A 90 17.14 4.30 -0.44
CA GLY A 90 16.42 5.54 -0.12
C GLY A 90 15.89 6.32 -1.34
N SER A 91 16.08 5.79 -2.56
CA SER A 91 15.54 6.38 -3.79
C SER A 91 14.01 6.45 -3.78
N ALA A 92 13.36 5.46 -3.17
CA ALA A 92 11.91 5.43 -3.01
C ALA A 92 11.39 6.65 -2.25
N ALA A 93 12.03 7.02 -1.14
CA ALA A 93 11.64 8.19 -0.34
C ALA A 93 11.78 9.50 -1.14
N ARG A 94 12.87 9.64 -1.92
CA ARG A 94 13.07 10.79 -2.81
C ARG A 94 11.98 10.89 -3.89
N ILE A 95 11.63 9.77 -4.51
CA ILE A 95 10.57 9.71 -5.53
C ILE A 95 9.22 10.10 -4.91
N ILE A 96 8.89 9.52 -3.75
CA ILE A 96 7.63 9.82 -3.04
C ILE A 96 7.53 11.30 -2.70
N GLU A 97 8.60 11.92 -2.21
CA GLU A 97 8.59 13.35 -1.90
C GLU A 97 8.38 14.20 -3.16
N ALA A 98 9.04 13.86 -4.27
CA ALA A 98 8.79 14.53 -5.55
C ALA A 98 7.33 14.38 -6.01
N GLN A 99 6.73 13.19 -5.85
CA GLN A 99 5.31 12.96 -6.14
C GLN A 99 4.39 13.80 -5.24
N LYS A 100 4.69 13.92 -3.93
CA LYS A 100 3.93 14.77 -3.01
C LYS A 100 3.97 16.23 -3.40
N GLN A 101 5.13 16.75 -3.79
CA GLN A 101 5.28 18.14 -4.26
C GLN A 101 4.41 18.40 -5.49
N GLU A 102 4.46 17.51 -6.48
CA GLU A 102 3.64 17.58 -7.69
C GLU A 102 2.14 17.54 -7.36
N LEU A 103 1.70 16.63 -6.48
CA LEU A 103 0.31 16.53 -6.06
C LEU A 103 -0.16 17.80 -5.33
N ARG A 104 0.69 18.40 -4.49
CA ARG A 104 0.38 19.68 -3.82
C ARG A 104 0.22 20.81 -4.81
N GLN A 105 1.08 20.91 -5.81
CA GLN A 105 0.96 21.93 -6.87
C GLN A 105 -0.34 21.75 -7.67
N ARG A 106 -0.66 20.51 -8.07
CA ARG A 106 -1.91 20.19 -8.77
C ARG A 106 -3.15 20.50 -7.93
N GLN A 107 -3.10 20.19 -6.64
CA GLN A 107 -4.20 20.47 -5.72
C GLN A 107 -4.40 21.98 -5.54
N ALA A 108 -3.33 22.78 -5.47
CA ALA A 108 -3.42 24.23 -5.36
C ALA A 108 -4.13 24.84 -6.59
N ILE A 109 -3.73 24.42 -7.80
CA ILE A 109 -4.39 24.84 -9.05
C ILE A 109 -5.88 24.46 -9.02
N LEU A 110 -6.21 23.24 -8.58
CA LEU A 110 -7.60 22.79 -8.52
C LEU A 110 -8.44 23.65 -7.56
N THR A 111 -7.89 24.00 -6.39
CA THR A 111 -8.55 24.85 -5.39
C THR A 111 -8.74 26.30 -5.84
N GLU A 112 -7.97 26.79 -6.82
CA GLU A 112 -8.21 28.10 -7.43
C GLU A 112 -9.36 28.08 -8.46
N ILE A 113 -9.67 26.92 -9.04
CA ILE A 113 -10.66 26.77 -10.12
C ILE A 113 -12.02 26.28 -9.61
N LEU A 114 -12.05 25.46 -8.55
CA LEU A 114 -13.26 24.90 -7.92
C LEU A 114 -13.63 25.62 -6.61
#